data_AF-A0A1B1YUX9-F1
#
_entry.id   AF-A0A1B1YUX9-F1
#
_cell.length_a   1.000
_cell.length_b   1.000
_cell.length_c   1.000
_cell.angle_alpha   90.00
_cell.angle_beta   90.00
_cell.angle_gamma   90.00
#
_symmetry.space_group_name_H-M   'P 1'
#
loop_
_entity.id
_entity.type
_entity.pdbx_description
1 polymer ?
#
loop_
_entity_poly.entity_id
_entity_poly.type
_entity_poly.pdbx_seq_one_letter_code
_entity_poly.pdbx_strand_id
1 'polypeptide(L)'
;MESCEGGRSRRCERGDENLNEWEDQLGQMVASVAPHLPADEILHRLRGPILAQPDEIAMRLLTPFTVSLVCGEVLDAPDVHDDTLRLLQAVLERTLENDDLRRSPYNDWRMGGFDLPRLVKSLLFVVVEHAPGATRFANGLWDDLGKVMPLVDRMVRAAGWHPHVAHQFVTLCERSGAAYPADTFADQVLAQIVDGRLPAGWKDTSLPAGIAALVQAHADRRHPLPAALARKLLQVLDALVDLGDRRSAALQQSESFRGVRLSAPA
;
A
#
# COMPACT_ATOMS: atom_id res chain seq x y z
N MET A 1 49.88 20.17 -21.49
CA MET A 1 48.53 20.46 -22.00
C MET A 1 47.66 19.28 -21.58
N GLU A 2 46.72 19.57 -20.71
CA GLU A 2 45.99 18.65 -19.82
C GLU A 2 45.21 17.56 -20.53
N SER A 3 45.08 16.42 -19.84
CA SER A 3 43.91 15.54 -19.94
C SER A 3 43.57 15.11 -18.51
N CYS A 4 42.58 15.77 -17.93
CA CYS A 4 42.04 15.52 -16.60
C CYS A 4 40.51 15.69 -16.63
N GLU A 5 39.80 14.78 -17.29
CA GLU A 5 38.32 14.73 -17.30
C GLU A 5 37.73 13.40 -16.79
N GLY A 6 38.52 12.56 -16.09
CA GLY A 6 38.05 11.30 -15.51
C GLY A 6 37.70 11.32 -14.01
N GLY A 7 37.91 12.44 -13.31
CA GLY A 7 37.89 12.50 -11.84
C GLY A 7 36.60 13.00 -11.18
N ARG A 8 35.68 13.62 -11.93
CA ARG A 8 34.47 14.26 -11.34
C ARG A 8 33.31 13.29 -11.15
N SER A 9 33.11 12.31 -12.04
CA SER A 9 32.01 11.33 -11.93
C SER A 9 32.10 10.49 -10.65
N ARG A 10 33.27 9.86 -10.42
CA ARG A 10 33.49 8.98 -9.25
C ARG A 10 33.48 9.69 -7.89
N ARG A 11 33.69 11.02 -7.87
CA ARG A 11 33.68 11.81 -6.63
C ARG A 11 32.26 12.26 -6.28
N CYS A 12 31.41 12.56 -7.27
CA CYS A 12 29.99 12.82 -7.05
C CYS A 12 29.25 11.55 -6.63
N GLU A 13 29.45 10.44 -7.33
CA GLU A 13 28.86 9.14 -7.01
C GLU A 13 29.16 8.71 -5.56
N ARG A 14 30.43 8.84 -5.12
CA ARG A 14 30.83 8.51 -3.75
C ARG A 14 30.30 9.51 -2.70
N GLY A 15 29.98 10.74 -3.10
CA GLY A 15 29.36 11.74 -2.24
C GLY A 15 27.88 11.46 -2.00
N ASP A 16 27.17 11.05 -3.04
CA ASP A 16 25.76 10.65 -2.99
C ASP A 16 25.57 9.31 -2.24
N GLU A 17 26.49 8.35 -2.42
CA GLU A 17 26.51 7.10 -1.63
C GLU A 17 26.62 7.37 -0.13
N ASN A 18 27.54 8.25 0.29
CA ASN A 18 27.71 8.61 1.70
C ASN A 18 26.50 9.37 2.27
N LEU A 19 25.84 10.18 1.45
CA LEU A 19 24.64 10.90 1.86
C LEU A 19 23.47 9.94 2.07
N ASN A 20 23.23 9.04 1.12
CA ASN A 20 22.19 8.03 1.21
C ASN A 20 22.42 7.09 2.41
N GLU A 21 23.67 6.67 2.65
CA GLU A 21 24.02 5.87 3.82
C GLU A 21 23.76 6.62 5.13
N TRP A 22 24.09 7.91 5.18
CA TRP A 22 23.82 8.73 6.36
C TRP A 22 22.32 8.89 6.63
N GLU A 23 21.52 9.08 5.57
CA GLU A 23 20.06 9.20 5.68
C GLU A 23 19.41 7.89 6.13
N ASP A 24 19.89 6.76 5.59
CA ASP A 24 19.49 5.42 6.01
C ASP A 24 19.80 5.20 7.50
N GLN A 25 21.01 5.54 7.94
CA GLN A 25 21.43 5.42 9.34
C GLN A 25 20.64 6.34 10.26
N LEU A 26 20.37 7.58 9.85
CA LEU A 26 19.55 8.51 10.61
C LEU A 26 18.13 7.97 10.78
N GLY A 27 17.51 7.51 9.69
CA GLY A 27 16.16 6.95 9.72
C GLY A 27 16.07 5.75 10.66
N GLN A 28 17.04 4.83 10.58
CA GLN A 28 17.13 3.67 11.47
C GLN A 28 17.31 4.07 12.94
N MET A 29 18.17 5.05 13.22
CA MET A 29 18.43 5.52 14.58
C MET A 29 17.21 6.21 15.19
N VAL A 30 16.51 7.04 14.43
CA VAL A 30 15.27 7.67 14.90
C VAL A 30 14.19 6.62 15.13
N ALA A 31 14.07 5.63 14.24
CA ALA A 31 13.12 4.54 14.38
C ALA A 31 13.40 3.64 15.58
N SER A 32 14.67 3.46 15.99
CA SER A 32 15.01 2.65 17.17
C SER A 32 14.76 3.38 18.49
N VAL A 33 14.77 4.72 18.49
CA VAL A 33 14.45 5.53 19.69
C VAL A 33 12.95 5.80 19.81
N ALA A 34 12.22 5.80 18.68
CA ALA A 34 10.79 6.08 18.63
C ALA A 34 9.91 5.25 19.61
N PRO A 35 10.14 3.95 19.84
CA PRO A 35 9.32 3.16 20.76
C PRO A 35 9.48 3.57 22.23
N HIS A 36 10.53 4.33 22.54
CA HIS A 36 10.89 4.73 23.91
C HIS A 36 10.40 6.13 24.28
N LEU A 37 9.76 6.85 23.36
CA LEU A 37 9.23 8.19 23.58
C LEU A 37 7.73 8.25 23.22
N PRO A 38 6.95 9.15 23.84
CA PRO A 38 5.56 9.36 23.45
C PRO A 38 5.47 9.78 21.98
N ALA A 39 4.46 9.27 21.25
CA ALA A 39 4.25 9.62 19.84
C ALA A 39 4.19 11.14 19.61
N ASP A 40 3.54 11.89 20.50
CA ASP A 40 3.41 13.35 20.39
C ASP A 40 4.76 14.06 20.43
N GLU A 41 5.71 13.57 21.23
CA GLU A 41 7.06 14.14 21.30
C GLU A 41 7.83 13.89 20.02
N ILE A 42 7.76 12.67 19.48
CA ILE A 42 8.44 12.31 18.24
C ILE A 42 7.84 13.10 17.08
N LEU A 43 6.51 13.13 16.95
CA LEU A 43 5.83 13.89 15.90
C LEU A 43 6.20 15.37 15.95
N HIS A 44 6.26 15.96 17.15
CA HIS A 44 6.70 17.34 17.32
C HIS A 44 8.13 17.54 16.79
N ARG A 45 9.05 16.63 17.12
CA ARG A 45 10.45 16.66 16.68
C ARG A 45 10.63 16.41 15.18
N LEU A 46 9.78 15.59 14.56
CA LEU A 46 9.84 15.30 13.11
C LEU A 46 9.16 16.37 12.25
N ARG A 47 8.21 17.14 12.82
CA ARG A 47 7.35 18.06 12.06
C ARG A 47 8.11 19.07 11.21
N GLY A 48 9.02 19.83 11.81
CA GLY A 48 9.81 20.83 11.10
C GLY A 48 10.92 20.22 10.22
N PRO A 49 11.77 19.35 10.78
CA PRO A 49 12.94 18.85 10.08
C PRO A 49 12.64 17.88 8.92
N ILE A 50 11.54 17.12 8.99
CA ILE A 50 11.25 16.07 8.02
C ILE A 50 9.90 16.31 7.34
N LEU A 51 8.80 16.41 8.10
CA LEU A 51 7.46 16.44 7.49
C LEU A 51 7.20 17.73 6.69
N ALA A 52 7.74 18.87 7.12
CA ALA A 52 7.60 20.15 6.42
C ALA A 52 8.55 20.32 5.22
N GLN A 53 9.38 19.33 4.92
CA GLN A 53 10.33 19.41 3.79
C GLN A 53 9.63 19.17 2.45
N PRO A 54 10.24 19.62 1.33
CA PRO A 54 9.80 19.26 -0.02
C PRO A 54 9.72 17.75 -0.22
N ASP A 55 8.87 17.30 -1.14
CA ASP A 55 8.55 15.88 -1.36
C ASP A 55 9.78 14.98 -1.49
N GLU A 56 10.75 15.36 -2.32
CA GLU A 56 11.97 14.56 -2.52
C GLU A 56 12.72 14.33 -1.20
N ILE A 57 12.99 15.39 -0.44
CA ILE A 57 13.72 15.32 0.83
C ILE A 57 12.90 14.57 1.88
N ALA A 58 11.59 14.86 1.96
CA ALA A 58 10.70 14.22 2.92
C ALA A 58 10.62 12.71 2.66
N MET A 59 10.42 12.26 1.42
CA MET A 59 10.32 10.84 1.09
C MET A 59 11.64 10.11 1.37
N ARG A 60 12.77 10.73 1.04
CA ARG A 60 14.11 10.17 1.26
C ARG A 60 14.43 9.94 2.74
N LEU A 61 14.01 10.86 3.62
CA LEU A 61 14.20 10.72 5.07
C LEU A 61 13.14 9.81 5.73
N LEU A 62 11.89 9.84 5.25
CA LEU A 62 10.79 9.04 5.81
C LEU A 62 10.89 7.56 5.45
N THR A 63 11.49 7.22 4.31
CA THR A 63 11.61 5.85 3.84
C THR A 63 12.39 4.95 4.80
N PRO A 64 13.66 5.24 5.16
CA PRO A 64 14.41 4.39 6.09
C PRO A 64 13.80 4.37 7.49
N PHE A 65 13.24 5.49 7.94
CA PHE A 65 12.50 5.57 9.21
C PHE A 65 11.31 4.61 9.21
N THR A 66 10.46 4.67 8.19
CA THR A 66 9.22 3.88 8.12
C THR A 66 9.51 2.40 7.94
N VAL A 67 10.49 2.05 7.10
CA VAL A 67 10.93 0.66 6.93
C VAL A 67 11.37 0.08 8.27
N SER A 68 12.23 0.81 9.00
CA SER A 68 12.77 0.35 10.28
C SER A 68 11.69 0.25 11.35
N LEU A 69 10.80 1.24 11.42
CA LEU A 69 9.68 1.26 12.37
C LEU A 69 8.69 0.12 12.10
N VAL A 70 8.34 -0.13 10.84
CA VAL A 70 7.44 -1.24 10.47
C VAL A 70 8.08 -2.59 10.79
N CYS A 71 9.35 -2.79 10.43
CA CYS A 71 10.04 -4.04 10.74
C CYS A 71 10.13 -4.28 12.26
N GLY A 72 10.62 -3.31 13.03
CA GLY A 72 10.79 -3.47 14.48
C GLY A 72 9.48 -3.53 15.26
N GLU A 73 8.59 -2.56 15.04
CA GLU A 73 7.44 -2.31 15.93
C GLU A 73 6.12 -2.90 15.44
N VAL A 74 6.06 -3.40 14.19
CA VAL A 74 4.86 -4.02 13.64
C VAL A 74 5.11 -5.49 13.31
N LEU A 75 6.18 -5.78 12.56
CA LEU A 75 6.48 -7.15 12.13
C LEU A 75 7.14 -7.98 13.23
N ASP A 76 8.13 -7.42 13.94
CA ASP A 76 8.96 -8.17 14.88
C ASP A 76 8.48 -8.06 16.34
N ALA A 77 7.89 -6.92 16.73
CA ALA A 77 7.41 -6.66 18.08
C ALA A 77 6.43 -7.73 18.61
N PRO A 78 6.26 -7.90 19.93
CA PRO A 78 5.30 -8.83 20.51
C PRO A 78 3.85 -8.31 20.48
N ASP A 79 3.63 -7.00 20.39
CA ASP A 79 2.32 -6.35 20.25
C ASP A 79 2.46 -5.04 19.45
N VAL A 80 1.47 -4.73 18.63
CA VAL A 80 1.41 -3.45 17.89
C VAL A 80 0.88 -2.35 18.82
N HIS A 81 1.71 -1.37 19.13
CA HIS A 81 1.37 -0.27 20.04
C HIS A 81 0.65 0.88 19.31
N ASP A 82 -0.31 1.52 19.99
CA ASP A 82 -1.10 2.62 19.41
C ASP A 82 -0.23 3.82 19.01
N ASP A 83 0.79 4.15 19.80
CA ASP A 83 1.73 5.22 19.46
C ASP A 83 2.48 4.95 18.15
N THR A 84 2.86 3.70 17.87
CA THR A 84 3.46 3.32 16.59
C THR A 84 2.48 3.56 15.43
N LEU A 85 1.21 3.20 15.61
CA LEU A 85 0.17 3.45 14.60
C LEU A 85 -0.06 4.96 14.39
N ARG A 86 0.02 5.78 15.43
CA ARG A 86 -0.07 7.24 15.33
C ARG A 86 1.11 7.83 14.53
N LEU A 87 2.32 7.32 14.73
CA LEU A 87 3.49 7.70 13.95
C LEU A 87 3.31 7.33 12.48
N LEU A 88 2.92 6.08 12.20
CA LEU A 88 2.66 5.62 10.83
C LEU A 88 1.52 6.40 10.16
N GLN A 89 0.49 6.82 10.91
CA GLN A 89 -0.56 7.68 10.39
C GLN A 89 -0.01 9.03 9.93
N ALA A 90 0.88 9.65 10.70
CA ALA A 90 1.48 10.92 10.29
C ALA A 90 2.36 10.78 9.05
N VAL A 91 3.14 9.69 8.97
CA VAL A 91 3.92 9.39 7.77
C VAL A 91 3.00 9.14 6.57
N LEU A 92 1.91 8.40 6.75
CA LEU A 92 0.92 8.14 5.72
C LEU A 92 0.31 9.44 5.19
N GLU A 93 -0.18 10.33 6.06
CA GLU A 93 -0.76 11.60 5.62
C GLU A 93 0.25 12.45 4.84
N ARG A 94 1.49 12.53 5.31
CA ARG A 94 2.55 13.25 4.58
C ARG A 94 2.88 12.60 3.24
N THR A 95 2.83 11.27 3.16
CA THR A 95 3.04 10.52 1.91
C THR A 95 1.93 10.82 0.90
N LEU A 96 0.68 10.89 1.35
CA LEU A 96 -0.48 11.19 0.51
C LEU A 96 -0.51 12.64 -0.02
N GLU A 97 0.20 13.55 0.64
CA GLU A 97 0.40 14.92 0.16
C GLU A 97 1.35 15.00 -1.05
N ASN A 98 2.11 13.93 -1.33
CA ASN A 98 3.06 13.90 -2.44
C ASN A 98 2.35 14.05 -3.79
N ASP A 99 2.90 14.90 -4.66
CA ASP A 99 2.28 15.22 -5.95
C ASP A 99 2.09 14.00 -6.87
N ASP A 100 2.94 12.97 -6.79
CA ASP A 100 2.80 11.73 -7.58
C ASP A 100 1.57 10.90 -7.15
N LEU A 101 1.15 11.01 -5.89
CA LEU A 101 -0.01 10.29 -5.35
C LEU A 101 -1.29 11.12 -5.37
N ARG A 102 -1.18 12.44 -5.57
CA ARG A 102 -2.34 13.32 -5.71
C ARG A 102 -3.03 13.06 -7.05
N ARG A 103 -4.32 12.74 -6.99
CA ARG A 103 -5.12 12.48 -8.18
C ARG A 103 -5.28 13.78 -9.01
N SER A 104 -4.51 13.90 -10.08
CA SER A 104 -4.49 15.06 -10.99
C SER A 104 -4.70 14.60 -12.44
N PRO A 105 -5.44 15.36 -13.27
CA PRO A 105 -5.60 15.05 -14.70
C PRO A 105 -4.30 15.07 -15.50
N TYR A 106 -3.22 15.64 -14.94
CA TYR A 106 -1.90 15.73 -15.58
C TYR A 106 -0.90 14.66 -15.13
N ASN A 107 -1.24 13.81 -14.16
CA ASN A 107 -0.31 12.80 -13.67
C ASN A 107 -0.27 11.61 -14.63
N ASP A 108 0.88 11.36 -15.24
CA ASP A 108 1.12 10.22 -16.14
C ASP A 108 1.30 8.90 -15.37
N TRP A 109 0.63 8.71 -14.21
CA TRP A 109 0.63 7.47 -13.38
C TRP A 109 2.01 6.86 -13.08
N ARG A 110 3.09 7.61 -13.35
CA ARG A 110 4.48 7.26 -13.08
C ARG A 110 4.79 7.73 -11.66
N MET A 111 5.32 6.80 -10.88
CA MET A 111 5.89 7.12 -9.57
C MET A 111 7.36 7.45 -9.76
N GLY A 112 7.75 8.68 -9.45
CA GLY A 112 9.13 9.12 -9.48
C GLY A 112 9.94 8.59 -8.29
N GLY A 113 11.24 8.43 -8.48
CA GLY A 113 12.19 8.09 -7.41
C GLY A 113 12.12 6.65 -6.90
N PHE A 114 13.01 6.33 -5.95
CA PHE A 114 13.12 5.01 -5.33
C PHE A 114 12.44 4.96 -3.94
N ASP A 115 12.32 6.11 -3.28
CA ASP A 115 11.84 6.23 -1.90
C ASP A 115 10.34 6.03 -1.78
N LEU A 116 9.54 6.75 -2.58
CA LEU A 116 8.08 6.67 -2.54
C LEU A 116 7.54 5.25 -2.79
N PRO A 117 8.01 4.49 -3.82
CA PRO A 117 7.62 3.08 -3.96
C PRO A 117 7.92 2.22 -2.73
N ARG A 118 9.08 2.42 -2.10
CA ARG A 118 9.49 1.66 -0.90
C ARG A 118 8.67 2.05 0.33
N LEU A 119 8.29 3.32 0.43
CA LEU A 119 7.42 3.84 1.48
C LEU A 119 6.01 3.26 1.37
N VAL A 120 5.44 3.22 0.14
CA VAL A 120 4.14 2.58 -0.16
C VAL A 120 4.14 1.12 0.27
N LYS A 121 5.19 0.36 -0.07
CA LYS A 121 5.34 -1.05 0.36
C LYS A 121 5.35 -1.19 1.88
N SER A 122 6.00 -0.27 2.58
CA SER A 122 6.11 -0.30 4.03
C SER A 122 4.77 0.02 4.70
N LEU A 123 4.06 1.04 4.21
CA LEU A 123 2.73 1.45 4.70
C LEU A 123 1.63 0.41 4.40
N LEU A 124 1.83 -0.44 3.39
CA LEU A 124 0.97 -1.59 3.09
C LEU A 124 1.50 -2.89 3.70
N PHE A 125 2.55 -2.85 4.53
CA PHE A 125 3.11 -3.98 5.25
C PHE A 125 3.55 -5.15 4.36
N VAL A 126 3.88 -4.87 3.09
CA VAL A 126 4.34 -5.85 2.10
C VAL A 126 5.83 -5.74 1.78
N VAL A 127 6.56 -4.82 2.44
CA VAL A 127 7.99 -4.56 2.19
C VAL A 127 8.88 -5.80 2.41
N VAL A 128 8.51 -6.68 3.34
CA VAL A 128 9.22 -7.95 3.58
C VAL A 128 8.34 -9.11 3.14
N GLU A 129 8.81 -9.91 2.19
CA GLU A 129 8.10 -11.11 1.70
C GLU A 129 8.19 -12.26 2.70
N HIS A 130 9.38 -12.51 3.25
CA HIS A 130 9.62 -13.51 4.27
C HIS A 130 10.75 -13.06 5.19
N ALA A 131 10.49 -13.02 6.49
CA ALA A 131 11.49 -12.78 7.52
C ALA A 131 11.32 -13.82 8.63
N PRO A 132 12.21 -14.82 8.73
CA PRO A 132 12.11 -15.87 9.75
C PRO A 132 12.06 -15.35 11.19
N GLY A 133 12.57 -14.13 11.44
CA GLY A 133 12.51 -13.46 12.74
C GLY A 133 11.22 -12.68 13.02
N ALA A 134 10.35 -12.48 12.02
CA ALA A 134 9.14 -11.69 12.19
C ALA A 134 8.08 -12.43 12.99
N THR A 135 7.52 -11.74 13.98
CA THR A 135 6.43 -12.24 14.80
C THR A 135 5.09 -12.16 14.06
N ARG A 136 4.94 -11.31 13.03
CA ARG A 136 3.68 -11.03 12.32
C ARG A 136 3.81 -10.84 10.82
N PHE A 137 2.69 -11.04 10.11
CA PHE A 137 2.43 -10.83 8.66
C PHE A 137 3.40 -11.54 7.69
N ALA A 138 4.70 -11.27 7.80
CA ALA A 138 5.75 -11.89 6.99
C ALA A 138 5.85 -13.41 7.16
N ASN A 139 5.43 -13.93 8.31
CA ASN A 139 5.35 -15.37 8.60
C ASN A 139 3.91 -15.93 8.58
N GLY A 140 2.96 -15.19 8.00
CA GLY A 140 1.58 -15.67 7.81
C GLY A 140 0.66 -15.55 9.02
N LEU A 141 1.09 -14.86 10.08
CA LEU A 141 0.27 -14.53 11.25
C LEU A 141 -0.46 -13.19 11.01
N TRP A 142 -1.78 -13.23 10.87
CA TRP A 142 -2.61 -12.09 10.44
C TRP A 142 -3.61 -11.61 11.49
N ASP A 143 -3.50 -12.08 12.74
CA ASP A 143 -4.48 -11.79 13.81
C ASP A 143 -4.62 -10.29 14.10
N ASP A 144 -3.51 -9.55 13.99
CA ASP A 144 -3.46 -8.10 14.22
C ASP A 144 -3.77 -7.26 12.97
N LEU A 145 -4.21 -7.88 11.86
CA LEU A 145 -4.55 -7.16 10.63
C LEU A 145 -5.62 -6.08 10.88
N GLY A 146 -6.54 -6.32 11.82
CA GLY A 146 -7.56 -5.34 12.22
C GLY A 146 -6.99 -4.03 12.78
N LYS A 147 -5.84 -4.07 13.45
CA LYS A 147 -5.20 -2.87 14.05
C LYS A 147 -4.62 -1.95 12.98
N VAL A 148 -4.04 -2.53 11.92
CA VAL A 148 -3.42 -1.76 10.82
C VAL A 148 -4.40 -1.41 9.69
N MET A 149 -5.59 -2.03 9.68
CA MET A 149 -6.59 -1.82 8.64
C MET A 149 -6.98 -0.35 8.40
N PRO A 150 -7.10 0.54 9.42
CA PRO A 150 -7.38 1.95 9.18
C PRO A 150 -6.32 2.65 8.32
N LEU A 151 -5.03 2.32 8.50
CA LEU A 151 -3.93 2.86 7.69
C LEU A 151 -4.02 2.36 6.25
N VAL A 152 -4.28 1.06 6.07
CA VAL A 152 -4.43 0.44 4.75
C VAL A 152 -5.64 1.04 4.02
N ASP A 153 -6.79 1.14 4.68
CA ASP A 153 -8.02 1.70 4.11
C ASP A 153 -7.80 3.16 3.68
N ARG A 154 -7.17 3.98 4.53
CA ARG A 154 -6.82 5.36 4.21
C ARG A 154 -5.92 5.46 2.98
N MET A 155 -4.84 4.66 2.92
CA MET A 155 -3.91 4.63 1.80
C MET A 155 -4.60 4.23 0.49
N VAL A 156 -5.37 3.14 0.52
CA VAL A 156 -6.03 2.61 -0.67
C VAL A 156 -7.12 3.56 -1.16
N ARG A 157 -7.93 4.15 -0.28
CA ARG A 157 -8.96 5.11 -0.71
C ARG A 157 -8.39 6.38 -1.33
N ALA A 158 -7.27 6.88 -0.81
CA ALA A 158 -6.68 8.12 -1.30
C ALA A 158 -5.83 7.91 -2.56
N ALA A 159 -5.01 6.85 -2.59
CA ALA A 159 -3.98 6.64 -3.60
C ALA A 159 -4.10 5.31 -4.36
N GLY A 160 -5.13 4.49 -4.09
CA GLY A 160 -5.36 3.21 -4.76
C GLY A 160 -5.61 3.32 -6.25
N TRP A 161 -5.96 4.51 -6.75
CA TRP A 161 -6.07 4.76 -8.19
C TRP A 161 -4.72 4.59 -8.91
N HIS A 162 -3.60 4.78 -8.20
CA HIS A 162 -2.26 4.66 -8.73
C HIS A 162 -1.88 3.17 -8.89
N PRO A 163 -1.41 2.71 -10.08
CA PRO A 163 -1.16 1.29 -10.33
C PRO A 163 -0.20 0.63 -9.34
N HIS A 164 0.89 1.33 -8.95
CA HIS A 164 1.84 0.80 -7.96
C HIS A 164 1.19 0.54 -6.59
N VAL A 165 0.37 1.47 -6.09
CA VAL A 165 -0.32 1.33 -4.79
C VAL A 165 -1.33 0.18 -4.86
N ALA A 166 -2.12 0.11 -5.94
CA ALA A 166 -3.05 -0.98 -6.17
C ALA A 166 -2.33 -2.35 -6.21
N HIS A 167 -1.14 -2.43 -6.80
CA HIS A 167 -0.37 -3.67 -6.84
C HIS A 167 0.04 -4.13 -5.45
N GLN A 168 0.60 -3.22 -4.65
CA GLN A 168 0.98 -3.55 -3.27
C GLN A 168 -0.24 -3.93 -2.41
N PHE A 169 -1.40 -3.30 -2.65
CA PHE A 169 -2.66 -3.67 -2.01
C PHE A 169 -3.13 -5.07 -2.39
N VAL A 170 -3.10 -5.41 -3.69
CA VAL A 170 -3.44 -6.77 -4.16
C VAL A 170 -2.49 -7.80 -3.53
N THR A 171 -1.18 -7.52 -3.48
CA THR A 171 -0.20 -8.38 -2.80
C THR A 171 -0.52 -8.56 -1.31
N LEU A 172 -0.93 -7.51 -0.60
CA LEU A 172 -1.36 -7.63 0.80
C LEU A 172 -2.58 -8.57 0.93
N CYS A 173 -3.58 -8.41 0.07
CA CYS A 173 -4.79 -9.24 0.06
C CYS A 173 -4.47 -10.71 -0.27
N GLU A 174 -3.57 -10.96 -1.22
CA GLU A 174 -3.12 -12.30 -1.59
C GLU A 174 -2.41 -12.99 -0.42
N ARG A 175 -1.50 -12.28 0.26
CA ARG A 175 -0.72 -12.81 1.38
C ARG A 175 -1.56 -13.08 2.63
N SER A 176 -2.51 -12.20 2.91
CA SER A 176 -3.44 -12.33 4.04
C SER A 176 -4.56 -13.34 3.78
N GLY A 177 -4.86 -13.66 2.53
CA GLY A 177 -5.71 -14.77 2.14
C GLY A 177 -7.09 -14.71 2.79
N ALA A 178 -7.38 -15.65 3.70
CA ALA A 178 -8.67 -15.72 4.41
C ALA A 178 -8.80 -14.72 5.57
N ALA A 179 -7.68 -14.18 6.07
CA ALA A 179 -7.69 -13.20 7.14
C ALA A 179 -8.16 -11.82 6.67
N TYR A 180 -7.99 -11.49 5.37
CA TYR A 180 -8.50 -10.24 4.83
C TYR A 180 -10.04 -10.24 4.74
N PRO A 181 -10.74 -9.27 5.36
CA PRO A 181 -12.19 -9.22 5.29
C PRO A 181 -12.67 -8.92 3.86
N ALA A 182 -13.45 -9.85 3.30
CA ALA A 182 -13.98 -9.73 1.94
C ALA A 182 -14.82 -8.45 1.70
N ASP A 183 -15.55 -8.00 2.74
CA ASP A 183 -16.39 -6.80 2.65
C ASP A 183 -15.53 -5.53 2.57
N THR A 184 -14.49 -5.44 3.40
CA THR A 184 -13.51 -4.35 3.38
C THR A 184 -12.76 -4.30 2.06
N PHE A 185 -12.30 -5.45 1.56
CA PHE A 185 -11.67 -5.56 0.24
C PHE A 185 -12.58 -4.98 -0.86
N ALA A 186 -13.85 -5.41 -0.89
CA ALA A 186 -14.79 -4.93 -1.89
C ALA A 186 -15.00 -3.41 -1.78
N ASP A 187 -15.18 -2.88 -0.57
CA ASP A 187 -15.38 -1.44 -0.36
C ASP A 187 -14.17 -0.59 -0.76
N GLN A 188 -12.95 -1.10 -0.57
CA GLN A 188 -11.71 -0.43 -0.95
C GLN A 188 -11.51 -0.39 -2.47
N VAL A 189 -11.84 -1.48 -3.16
CA VAL A 189 -11.80 -1.55 -4.64
C VAL A 189 -12.90 -0.66 -5.24
N LEU A 190 -14.12 -0.73 -4.71
CA LEU A 190 -15.24 0.11 -5.15
C LEU A 190 -14.95 1.60 -4.97
N ALA A 191 -14.21 1.99 -3.93
CA ALA A 191 -13.80 3.38 -3.71
C ALA A 191 -12.92 3.95 -4.84
N GLN A 192 -12.31 3.09 -5.67
CA GLN A 192 -11.48 3.54 -6.81
C GLN A 192 -12.32 3.88 -8.04
N ILE A 193 -13.57 3.41 -8.10
CA ILE A 193 -14.48 3.66 -9.21
C ILE A 193 -14.91 5.12 -9.18
N VAL A 194 -14.62 5.86 -10.25
CA VAL A 194 -15.06 7.25 -10.45
C VAL A 194 -15.78 7.31 -11.79
N ASP A 195 -16.94 7.96 -11.81
CA ASP A 195 -17.84 8.03 -12.97
C ASP A 195 -18.15 6.65 -13.57
N GLY A 196 -18.31 5.64 -12.70
CA GLY A 196 -18.61 4.26 -13.07
C GLY A 196 -17.43 3.48 -13.67
N ARG A 197 -16.21 4.03 -13.66
CA ARG A 197 -15.04 3.39 -14.26
C ARG A 197 -13.89 3.24 -13.28
N LEU A 198 -13.18 2.11 -13.39
CA LEU A 198 -11.91 1.92 -12.73
C LEU A 198 -10.82 2.83 -13.36
N PRO A 199 -9.74 3.12 -12.61
CA PRO A 199 -8.63 3.93 -13.12
C PRO A 199 -8.07 3.37 -14.43
N ALA A 200 -7.93 4.23 -15.45
CA ALA A 200 -7.42 3.82 -16.76
C ALA A 200 -6.01 3.21 -16.69
N GLY A 201 -5.18 3.67 -15.76
CA GLY A 201 -3.82 3.15 -15.52
C GLY A 201 -3.78 1.67 -15.12
N TRP A 202 -4.91 1.04 -14.81
CA TRP A 202 -4.97 -0.39 -14.49
C TRP A 202 -5.07 -1.29 -15.74
N LYS A 203 -5.56 -0.76 -16.87
CA LYS A 203 -6.01 -1.54 -18.04
C LYS A 203 -4.97 -2.51 -18.60
N ASP A 204 -3.71 -2.09 -18.65
CA ASP A 204 -2.61 -2.87 -19.23
C ASP A 204 -1.70 -3.49 -18.16
N THR A 205 -2.21 -3.64 -16.93
CA THR A 205 -1.47 -4.25 -15.80
C THR A 205 -2.05 -5.62 -15.43
N SER A 206 -1.41 -6.34 -14.51
CA SER A 206 -1.98 -7.55 -13.92
C SER A 206 -3.02 -7.28 -12.82
N LEU A 207 -3.32 -6.01 -12.48
CA LEU A 207 -4.30 -5.66 -11.45
C LEU A 207 -5.69 -6.25 -11.71
N PRO A 208 -6.28 -6.13 -12.93
CA PRO A 208 -7.62 -6.65 -13.16
C PRO A 208 -7.70 -8.16 -12.93
N ALA A 209 -6.63 -8.87 -13.33
CA ALA A 209 -6.48 -10.30 -13.14
C ALA A 209 -6.42 -10.68 -11.65
N GLY A 210 -5.57 -9.99 -10.88
CA GLY A 210 -5.36 -10.26 -9.46
C GLY A 210 -6.60 -9.97 -8.64
N ILE A 211 -7.28 -8.85 -8.91
CA ILE A 211 -8.54 -8.51 -8.24
C ILE A 211 -9.61 -9.56 -8.56
N ALA A 212 -9.75 -9.99 -9.83
CA ALA A 212 -10.71 -11.04 -10.20
C ALA A 212 -10.43 -12.36 -9.48
N ALA A 213 -9.16 -12.76 -9.35
CA ALA A 213 -8.76 -13.95 -8.62
C ALA A 213 -9.09 -13.84 -7.11
N LEU A 214 -8.87 -12.68 -6.49
CA LEU A 214 -9.25 -12.41 -5.10
C LEU A 214 -10.77 -12.45 -4.91
N VAL A 215 -11.54 -11.87 -5.83
CA VAL A 215 -13.01 -11.95 -5.82
C VAL A 215 -13.48 -13.40 -5.86
N GLN A 216 -12.91 -14.22 -6.76
CA GLN A 216 -13.21 -15.64 -6.85
C GLN A 216 -12.87 -16.35 -5.54
N ALA A 217 -11.67 -16.14 -4.99
CA ALA A 217 -11.24 -16.78 -3.76
C ALA A 217 -12.11 -16.39 -2.55
N HIS A 218 -12.56 -15.14 -2.46
CA HIS A 218 -13.51 -14.71 -1.42
C HIS A 218 -14.91 -15.32 -1.62
N ALA A 219 -15.36 -15.45 -2.87
CA ALA A 219 -16.63 -16.07 -3.20
C ALA A 219 -16.65 -17.55 -2.81
N ASP A 220 -15.64 -18.31 -3.25
CA ASP A 220 -15.51 -19.75 -3.02
C ASP A 220 -15.48 -20.09 -1.52
N ARG A 221 -14.80 -19.28 -0.71
CA ARG A 221 -14.70 -19.49 0.74
C ARG A 221 -15.98 -19.18 1.52
N ARG A 222 -16.83 -18.28 1.02
CA ARG A 222 -18.01 -17.78 1.75
C ARG A 222 -19.31 -18.32 1.19
N HIS A 223 -19.32 -19.52 0.61
CA HIS A 223 -20.54 -20.14 0.14
C HIS A 223 -21.44 -20.65 1.29
N PRO A 224 -22.74 -20.29 1.32
CA PRO A 224 -23.44 -19.37 0.43
C PRO A 224 -23.15 -17.88 0.72
N LEU A 225 -22.91 -17.09 -0.33
CA LEU A 225 -22.54 -15.67 -0.20
C LEU A 225 -23.71 -14.83 0.34
N PRO A 226 -23.47 -13.97 1.34
CA PRO A 226 -24.44 -12.95 1.72
C PRO A 226 -24.76 -12.03 0.53
N ALA A 227 -26.05 -11.76 0.30
CA ALA A 227 -26.50 -10.99 -0.87
C ALA A 227 -25.85 -9.60 -0.98
N ALA A 228 -25.62 -8.92 0.15
CA ALA A 228 -24.95 -7.61 0.16
C ALA A 228 -23.51 -7.69 -0.37
N LEU A 229 -22.73 -8.65 0.12
CA LEU A 229 -21.35 -8.86 -0.32
C LEU A 229 -21.30 -9.27 -1.80
N ALA A 230 -22.17 -10.18 -2.22
CA ALA A 230 -22.24 -10.61 -3.62
C ALA A 230 -22.56 -9.45 -4.58
N ARG A 231 -23.41 -8.50 -4.20
CA ARG A 231 -23.67 -7.29 -5.02
C ARG A 231 -22.43 -6.43 -5.15
N LYS A 232 -21.70 -6.19 -4.05
CA LYS A 232 -20.43 -5.44 -4.08
C LYS A 232 -19.40 -6.11 -4.99
N LEU A 233 -19.22 -7.43 -4.84
CA LEU A 233 -18.29 -8.19 -5.68
C LEU A 233 -18.71 -8.21 -7.17
N LEU A 234 -20.01 -8.28 -7.47
CA LEU A 234 -20.51 -8.17 -8.84
C LEU A 234 -20.21 -6.79 -9.45
N GLN A 235 -20.41 -5.71 -8.70
CA GLN A 235 -20.06 -4.35 -9.15
C GLN A 235 -18.56 -4.21 -9.46
N VAL A 236 -17.70 -4.83 -8.62
CA VAL A 236 -16.26 -4.89 -8.90
C VAL A 236 -16.00 -5.64 -10.22
N LEU A 237 -16.61 -6.81 -10.42
CA LEU A 237 -16.44 -7.58 -11.65
C LEU A 237 -16.95 -6.81 -12.88
N ASP A 238 -18.09 -6.12 -12.79
CA ASP A 238 -18.64 -5.30 -13.88
C ASP A 238 -17.63 -4.23 -14.29
N ALA A 239 -17.06 -3.51 -13.32
CA ALA A 239 -16.07 -2.47 -13.58
C ALA A 239 -14.76 -3.03 -14.19
N LEU A 240 -14.37 -4.26 -13.82
CA LEU A 240 -13.22 -4.95 -14.40
C LEU A 240 -13.49 -5.40 -15.86
N VAL A 241 -14.72 -5.81 -16.18
CA VAL A 241 -15.14 -6.14 -17.55
C VAL A 241 -15.08 -4.89 -18.43
N ASP A 242 -15.57 -3.75 -17.93
CA ASP A 242 -15.51 -2.47 -18.65
C ASP A 242 -14.06 -2.03 -18.92
N LEU A 243 -13.13 -2.38 -18.03
CA LEU A 243 -11.70 -2.15 -18.20
C LEU A 243 -11.07 -3.12 -19.23
N GLY A 244 -11.71 -4.24 -19.51
CA GLY A 244 -11.32 -5.21 -20.54
C GLY A 244 -10.96 -6.61 -20.05
N ASP A 245 -11.11 -6.92 -18.75
CA ASP A 245 -10.81 -8.26 -18.23
C ASP A 245 -11.96 -9.25 -18.51
N ARG A 246 -11.77 -10.09 -19.53
CA ARG A 246 -12.76 -11.09 -19.96
C ARG A 246 -13.00 -12.20 -18.93
N ARG A 247 -12.05 -12.46 -18.01
CA ARG A 247 -12.21 -13.47 -16.95
C ARG A 247 -13.27 -13.05 -15.94
N SER A 248 -13.33 -11.76 -15.62
CA SER A 248 -14.37 -11.20 -14.75
C SER A 248 -15.77 -11.47 -15.29
N ALA A 249 -15.99 -11.40 -16.61
CA ALA A 249 -17.28 -11.73 -17.24
C ALA A 249 -17.67 -13.21 -17.05
N ALA A 250 -16.70 -14.13 -17.09
CA ALA A 250 -16.95 -15.54 -16.82
C ALA A 250 -17.29 -15.78 -15.34
N LEU A 251 -16.59 -15.13 -14.42
CA LEU A 251 -16.83 -15.23 -12.98
C LEU A 251 -18.23 -14.76 -12.57
N GLN A 252 -18.76 -13.72 -13.22
CA GLN A 252 -20.13 -13.27 -12.99
C GLN A 252 -21.20 -14.32 -13.29
N GLN A 253 -20.90 -15.31 -14.13
CA GLN A 253 -21.80 -16.40 -14.52
C GLN A 253 -21.63 -17.66 -13.66
N SER A 254 -20.64 -17.67 -12.75
CA SER A 254 -20.38 -18.82 -11.89
C SER A 254 -21.52 -19.06 -10.90
N GLU A 255 -21.62 -20.30 -10.41
CA GLU A 255 -22.67 -20.71 -9.48
C GLU A 255 -22.66 -19.89 -8.19
N SER A 256 -21.47 -19.39 -7.83
CA SER A 256 -21.21 -18.51 -6.71
C SER A 256 -22.08 -17.27 -6.67
N PHE A 257 -22.43 -16.71 -7.84
CA PHE A 257 -23.22 -15.48 -7.97
C PHE A 257 -24.64 -15.70 -8.50
N ARG A 258 -24.98 -16.93 -8.92
CA ARG A 258 -26.27 -17.26 -9.55
C ARG A 258 -27.47 -17.01 -8.62
N GLY A 259 -27.32 -17.27 -7.31
CA GLY A 259 -28.41 -17.09 -6.32
C GLY A 259 -28.80 -15.63 -6.06
N VAL A 260 -27.89 -14.67 -6.28
CA VAL A 260 -28.12 -13.25 -5.97
C VAL A 260 -28.77 -12.51 -7.13
N ARG A 261 -28.50 -12.93 -8.37
CA ARG A 261 -29.22 -12.44 -9.56
C ARG A 261 -30.71 -12.80 -9.55
N LEU A 262 -31.08 -13.91 -8.92
CA LEU A 262 -32.47 -14.36 -8.80
C LEU A 262 -33.29 -13.64 -7.71
N SER A 263 -32.62 -12.91 -6.81
CA SER A 263 -33.25 -12.17 -5.70
C SER A 263 -33.25 -10.64 -5.88
N ALA A 264 -32.88 -10.13 -7.06
CA ALA A 264 -33.12 -8.73 -7.39
C ALA A 264 -34.63 -8.54 -7.68
N PRO A 265 -35.37 -7.72 -6.91
CA PRO A 265 -36.76 -7.43 -7.25
C PRO A 265 -36.81 -6.55 -8.51
N ALA A 266 -37.87 -6.76 -9.29
CA ALA A 266 -38.24 -6.00 -10.48
C ALA A 266 -38.43 -4.50 -10.23
#